data_AF-A0A5A7M5N4-F1
#
_entry.id   AF-A0A5A7M5N4-F1
#
_cell.length_a   1.000
_cell.length_b   1.000
_cell.length_c   1.000
_cell.angle_alpha   90.00
_cell.angle_beta   90.00
_cell.angle_gamma   90.00
#
_symmetry.space_group_name_H-M   'P 1'
#
loop_
_entity.id
_entity.type
_entity.pdbx_description
1 polymer ?
#
loop_
_entity_poly.entity_id
_entity_poly.type
_entity_poly.pdbx_seq_one_letter_code
_entity_poly.pdbx_strand_id
1 'polypeptide(L)'
;MTECKRMRQASRLPENPIRRMRIAARLLREQHAELAAWLEAAVQEHIMQGTDMDRALGFAGTLGRTPRFDVLRVLRNRLLSRALLHLHGDMRALHREVLLYLERVPEYLKDRQQPDITWTAARRLIHRAHRQGLGLPATLDGLRKALRNMGCS
;
A
#
# COMPACT_ATOMS: atom_id res chain seq x y z
N MET A 1 -27.08 28.63 2.16
CA MET A 1 -25.85 28.18 1.47
C MET A 1 -24.94 27.48 2.47
N THR A 2 -25.38 26.29 2.84
CA THR A 2 -25.44 25.82 4.23
C THR A 2 -25.01 24.35 4.23
N GLU A 3 -24.21 23.97 5.23
CA GLU A 3 -23.84 22.59 5.66
C GLU A 3 -23.10 21.67 4.66
N CYS A 4 -23.43 21.68 3.37
CA CYS A 4 -22.89 20.78 2.36
C CYS A 4 -21.37 20.96 2.12
N LYS A 5 -20.84 22.18 2.36
CA LYS A 5 -19.39 22.45 2.30
C LYS A 5 -18.63 21.97 3.55
N ARG A 6 -19.26 21.93 4.74
CA ARG A 6 -18.62 21.47 5.99
C ARG A 6 -18.47 19.94 6.02
N MET A 7 -19.46 19.20 5.52
CA MET A 7 -19.36 17.72 5.45
C MET A 7 -18.30 17.21 4.45
N ARG A 8 -18.01 17.97 3.38
CA ARG A 8 -16.96 17.59 2.41
C ARG A 8 -15.53 17.76 2.93
N GLN A 9 -15.31 18.55 3.98
CA GLN A 9 -14.00 18.67 4.64
C GLN A 9 -13.81 17.65 5.77
N ALA A 10 -14.88 17.18 6.40
CA ALA A 10 -14.83 16.24 7.52
C ALA A 10 -14.36 14.81 7.16
N SER A 11 -14.29 14.49 5.87
CA SER A 11 -13.95 13.15 5.36
C SER A 11 -12.54 13.05 4.77
N ARG A 12 -11.74 14.12 4.80
CA ARG A 12 -10.34 14.09 4.36
C ARG A 12 -9.41 14.04 5.57
N LEU A 13 -8.75 12.89 5.73
CA LEU A 13 -7.63 12.78 6.65
C LEU A 13 -6.60 13.89 6.38
N PRO A 14 -5.97 14.47 7.41
CA PRO A 14 -4.95 15.51 7.22
C PRO A 14 -3.82 15.04 6.29
N GLU A 15 -3.23 15.91 5.47
CA GLU A 15 -2.09 15.50 4.64
C GLU A 15 -0.85 15.19 5.48
N ASN A 16 -0.70 15.87 6.61
CA ASN A 16 0.40 15.64 7.55
C ASN A 16 0.35 14.18 8.10
N PRO A 17 1.39 13.36 7.86
CA PRO A 17 1.40 11.95 8.25
C PRO A 17 1.39 11.76 9.78
N ILE A 18 2.06 12.63 10.52
CA ILE A 18 2.10 12.60 11.99
C ILE A 18 0.70 12.85 12.56
N ARG A 19 0.00 13.84 12.02
CA ARG A 19 -1.38 14.15 12.43
C ARG A 19 -2.33 13.00 12.11
N ARG A 20 -2.13 12.31 10.99
CA ARG A 20 -2.90 11.09 10.65
C ARG A 20 -2.65 9.95 11.63
N MET A 21 -1.40 9.70 12.00
CA MET A 21 -1.07 8.65 12.97
C MET A 21 -1.66 8.92 14.35
N ARG A 22 -1.62 10.17 14.83
CA ARG A 22 -2.28 10.55 16.10
C ARG A 22 -3.80 10.35 16.07
N ILE A 23 -4.44 10.64 14.93
CA ILE A 23 -5.87 10.36 14.75
C ILE A 23 -6.13 8.84 14.74
N ALA A 24 -5.31 8.07 14.01
CA ALA A 24 -5.42 6.62 13.96
C ALA A 24 -5.27 5.98 15.34
N ALA A 25 -4.25 6.38 16.11
CA ALA A 25 -4.07 5.91 17.48
C ALA A 25 -5.29 6.23 18.34
N ARG A 26 -5.81 7.47 18.29
CA ARG A 26 -7.03 7.86 19.01
C ARG A 26 -8.23 6.98 18.66
N LEU A 27 -8.44 6.66 17.39
CA LEU A 27 -9.54 5.80 16.93
C LEU A 27 -9.37 4.35 17.39
N LEU A 28 -8.13 3.90 17.57
CA LEU A 28 -7.81 2.53 17.97
C LEU A 28 -7.83 2.32 19.49
N ARG A 29 -7.80 3.38 20.32
CA ARG A 29 -7.66 3.26 21.78
C ARG A 29 -8.67 2.34 22.44
N GLU A 30 -9.93 2.37 22.00
CA GLU A 30 -11.01 1.61 22.64
C GLU A 30 -11.00 0.12 22.26
N GLN A 31 -10.57 -0.22 21.04
CA GLN A 31 -10.66 -1.58 20.50
C GLN A 31 -9.30 -2.30 20.43
N HIS A 32 -8.21 -1.53 20.36
CA HIS A 32 -6.83 -2.00 20.17
C HIS A 32 -5.85 -1.12 20.96
N ALA A 33 -5.98 -1.13 22.29
CA ALA A 33 -5.22 -0.25 23.19
C ALA A 33 -3.69 -0.39 23.02
N GLU A 34 -3.18 -1.61 22.87
CA GLU A 34 -1.73 -1.85 22.66
C GLU A 34 -1.24 -1.24 21.35
N LEU A 35 -1.99 -1.41 20.26
CA LEU A 35 -1.66 -0.84 18.94
C LEU A 35 -1.70 0.69 18.99
N ALA A 36 -2.68 1.26 19.69
CA ALA A 36 -2.77 2.70 19.88
C ALA A 36 -1.58 3.24 20.67
N ALA A 37 -1.19 2.58 21.76
CA ALA A 37 -0.03 2.95 22.58
C ALA A 37 1.29 2.87 21.77
N TRP A 38 1.45 1.80 20.98
CA TRP A 38 2.61 1.63 20.10
C TRP A 38 2.71 2.74 19.04
N LEU A 39 1.59 3.10 18.39
CA LEU A 39 1.56 4.22 17.44
C LEU A 39 1.89 5.57 18.10
N GLU A 40 1.38 5.81 19.31
CA GLU A 40 1.66 7.04 20.06
C GLU A 40 3.13 7.15 20.48
N ALA A 41 3.73 6.04 20.93
CA ALA A 41 5.15 5.97 21.27
C ALA A 41 6.03 6.29 20.06
N ALA A 42 5.76 5.68 18.90
CA ALA A 42 6.52 5.93 17.68
C ALA A 42 6.40 7.39 17.20
N VAL A 43 5.20 7.98 17.28
CA VAL A 43 5.01 9.40 16.96
C VAL A 43 5.81 10.28 17.90
N GLN A 44 5.80 9.97 19.21
CA GLN A 44 6.51 10.76 20.20
C GLN A 44 8.03 10.67 20.03
N GLU A 45 8.56 9.48 19.73
CA GLU A 45 9.97 9.29 19.41
C GLU A 45 10.38 10.10 18.17
N HIS A 46 9.59 10.04 17.10
CA HIS A 46 9.85 10.83 15.89
C HIS A 46 9.87 12.34 16.15
N ILE A 47 8.90 12.86 16.91
CA ILE A 47 8.80 14.30 17.21
C ILE A 47 9.94 14.74 18.13
N MET A 48 10.25 13.96 19.17
CA MET A 48 11.19 14.37 20.22
C MET A 48 12.65 14.13 19.83
N GLN A 49 12.94 13.04 19.12
CA GLN A 49 14.31 12.62 18.80
C GLN A 49 14.66 12.80 17.31
N GLY A 50 13.69 13.15 16.47
CA GLY A 50 13.90 13.25 15.02
C GLY A 50 14.12 11.89 14.34
N THR A 51 13.86 10.78 15.04
CA THR A 51 14.00 9.42 14.49
C THR A 51 13.07 9.24 13.30
N ASP A 52 13.56 8.70 12.18
CA ASP A 52 12.71 8.36 11.03
C ASP A 52 11.52 7.48 11.46
N MET A 53 10.34 7.75 10.90
CA MET A 53 9.10 7.11 11.35
C MET A 53 9.13 5.58 11.17
N ASP A 54 9.78 5.08 10.10
CA ASP A 54 9.90 3.64 9.92
C ASP A 54 10.81 3.04 11.00
N ARG A 55 11.84 3.76 11.45
CA ARG A 55 12.67 3.30 12.57
C ARG A 55 11.92 3.37 13.90
N ALA A 56 11.19 4.45 14.16
CA ALA A 56 10.37 4.60 15.37
C ALA A 56 9.26 3.54 15.48
N LEU A 57 8.68 3.12 14.34
CA LEU A 57 7.73 2.01 14.26
C LEU A 57 8.41 0.63 14.29
N GLY A 58 9.73 0.53 14.43
CA GLY A 58 10.45 -0.75 14.31
C GLY A 58 10.33 -1.40 12.93
N PHE A 59 9.85 -0.65 11.93
CA PHE A 59 9.74 -1.08 10.55
C PHE A 59 11.05 -1.00 9.79
N ALA A 60 12.02 -0.20 10.24
CA ALA A 60 13.37 -0.16 9.68
C ALA A 60 14.32 -1.06 10.49
N GLY A 61 14.69 -2.20 9.94
CA GLY A 61 15.65 -3.15 10.53
C GLY A 61 17.07 -3.00 9.97
N THR A 62 18.07 -3.49 10.73
CA THR A 62 19.50 -3.55 10.37
C THR A 62 19.88 -4.80 9.55
N LEU A 63 18.98 -5.80 9.45
CA LEU A 63 19.25 -7.12 8.89
C LEU A 63 18.33 -7.46 7.70
N GLY A 64 18.59 -6.84 6.54
CA GLY A 64 18.27 -7.36 5.20
C GLY A 64 16.79 -7.50 4.76
N ARG A 65 15.81 -7.69 5.65
CA ARG A 65 14.37 -7.68 5.36
C ARG A 65 13.63 -6.97 6.48
N THR A 66 13.29 -5.72 6.20
CA THR A 66 12.61 -4.82 7.13
C THR A 66 11.13 -5.20 7.26
N PRO A 67 10.47 -5.12 8.43
CA PRO A 67 9.03 -5.35 8.53
C PRO A 67 8.21 -4.50 7.55
N ARG A 68 8.71 -3.31 7.19
CA ARG A 68 8.19 -2.49 6.08
C ARG A 68 8.09 -3.26 4.77
N PHE A 69 9.14 -3.99 4.40
CA PHE A 69 9.17 -4.80 3.18
C PHE A 69 8.04 -5.82 3.18
N ASP A 70 7.79 -6.48 4.31
CA ASP A 70 6.71 -7.48 4.42
C ASP A 70 5.32 -6.85 4.29
N VAL A 71 5.08 -5.70 4.92
CA VAL A 71 3.83 -4.95 4.78
C VAL A 71 3.62 -4.55 3.31
N LEU A 72 4.62 -3.93 2.69
CA LEU A 72 4.54 -3.53 1.28
C LEU A 72 4.34 -4.73 0.35
N ARG A 73 4.94 -5.88 0.68
CA ARG A 73 4.82 -7.13 -0.08
C ARG A 73 3.39 -7.67 -0.02
N VAL A 74 2.79 -7.68 1.17
CA VAL A 74 1.39 -8.08 1.36
C VAL A 74 0.44 -7.13 0.63
N LEU A 75 0.67 -5.81 0.70
CA LEU A 75 -0.15 -4.82 -0.02
C LEU A 75 -0.06 -5.00 -1.54
N ARG A 76 1.15 -5.17 -2.08
CA ARG A 76 1.36 -5.48 -3.50
C ARG A 76 0.63 -6.76 -3.89
N ASN A 77 0.79 -7.83 -3.13
CA ASN A 77 0.17 -9.14 -3.45
C ASN A 77 -1.36 -9.08 -3.37
N ARG A 78 -1.94 -8.31 -2.43
CA ARG A 78 -3.38 -8.01 -2.37
C ARG A 78 -3.89 -7.34 -3.64
N LEU A 79 -3.16 -6.34 -4.14
CA LEU A 79 -3.53 -5.65 -5.38
C LEU A 79 -3.45 -6.58 -6.60
N LEU A 80 -2.42 -7.43 -6.67
CA LEU A 80 -2.28 -8.43 -7.73
C LEU A 80 -3.36 -9.52 -7.67
N SER A 81 -3.75 -9.95 -6.47
CA SER A 81 -4.87 -10.88 -6.27
C SER A 81 -6.19 -10.27 -6.78
N ARG A 82 -6.45 -8.99 -6.47
CA ARG A 82 -7.63 -8.29 -7.01
C ARG A 82 -7.55 -8.13 -8.53
N ALA A 83 -6.37 -7.87 -9.09
CA ALA A 83 -6.18 -7.82 -10.54
C ALA A 83 -6.48 -9.19 -11.19
N LEU A 84 -6.07 -10.29 -10.54
CA LEU A 84 -6.38 -11.65 -10.98
C LEU A 84 -7.89 -11.90 -11.04
N LEU A 85 -8.66 -11.41 -10.07
CA LEU A 85 -10.13 -11.53 -10.07
C LEU A 85 -10.76 -10.80 -11.27
N HIS A 86 -10.25 -9.62 -11.65
CA HIS A 86 -10.69 -8.91 -12.85
C HIS A 86 -10.31 -9.62 -14.16
N LEU A 87 -9.38 -10.56 -14.09
CA LEU A 87 -8.96 -11.43 -15.19
C LEU A 87 -9.53 -12.84 -15.03
N HIS A 88 -10.61 -12.99 -14.26
CA HIS A 88 -11.35 -14.23 -14.06
C HIS A 88 -10.51 -15.40 -13.53
N GLY A 89 -9.47 -15.12 -12.74
CA GLY A 89 -8.59 -16.16 -12.21
C GLY A 89 -7.49 -16.62 -13.18
N ASP A 90 -7.40 -16.06 -14.39
CA ASP A 90 -6.39 -16.46 -15.36
C ASP A 90 -4.99 -15.89 -15.01
N MET A 91 -4.17 -16.76 -14.41
CA MET A 91 -2.78 -16.44 -14.04
C MET A 91 -1.91 -16.08 -15.25
N ARG A 92 -2.17 -16.67 -16.43
CA ARG A 92 -1.43 -16.36 -17.65
C ARG A 92 -1.83 -14.99 -18.20
N ALA A 93 -3.12 -14.64 -18.14
CA ALA A 93 -3.57 -13.30 -18.47
C ALA A 93 -2.96 -12.25 -17.53
N LEU A 94 -2.93 -12.51 -16.23
CA LEU A 94 -2.29 -11.61 -15.27
C LEU A 94 -0.80 -11.42 -15.59
N HIS A 95 -0.10 -12.51 -15.87
CA HIS A 95 1.32 -12.45 -16.24
C HIS A 95 1.55 -11.62 -17.51
N ARG A 96 0.75 -11.84 -18.56
CA ARG A 96 0.81 -11.03 -19.79
C ARG A 96 0.56 -9.55 -19.50
N GLU A 97 -0.43 -9.21 -18.68
CA GLU A 97 -0.70 -7.81 -18.33
C GLU A 97 0.42 -7.17 -17.50
N VAL A 98 1.07 -7.93 -16.61
CA VAL A 98 2.25 -7.44 -15.89
C VAL A 98 3.40 -7.15 -16.84
N LEU A 99 3.67 -8.04 -17.80
CA LEU A 99 4.71 -7.81 -18.81
C LEU A 99 4.38 -6.61 -19.70
N LEU A 100 3.16 -6.53 -20.22
CA LEU A 100 2.71 -5.38 -21.01
C LEU A 100 2.82 -4.07 -20.22
N TYR A 101 2.52 -4.09 -18.92
CA TYR A 101 2.70 -2.92 -18.07
C TYR A 101 4.17 -2.55 -17.93
N LEU A 102 5.05 -3.50 -17.64
CA LEU A 102 6.48 -3.23 -17.45
C LEU A 102 7.17 -2.76 -18.74
N GLU A 103 6.84 -3.37 -19.88
CA GLU A 103 7.50 -3.16 -21.16
C GLU A 103 6.92 -1.99 -21.96
N ARG A 104 5.59 -1.79 -21.91
CA ARG A 104 4.90 -0.87 -22.84
C ARG A 104 4.39 0.40 -22.21
N VAL A 105 4.27 0.47 -20.88
CA VAL A 105 3.88 1.73 -20.23
C VAL A 105 5.13 2.60 -20.11
N PRO A 106 5.13 3.83 -20.68
CA PRO A 106 6.25 4.75 -20.52
C PRO A 106 6.49 5.12 -19.05
N GLU A 107 7.74 5.39 -18.67
CA GLU A 107 8.06 5.63 -17.25
C GLU A 107 7.36 6.84 -16.65
N TYR A 108 7.19 7.91 -17.42
CA TYR A 108 6.45 9.09 -16.96
C TYR A 108 4.99 8.77 -16.58
N LEU A 109 4.40 7.68 -17.09
CA LEU A 109 3.08 7.19 -16.66
C LEU A 109 3.16 6.29 -15.44
N LYS A 110 4.26 5.54 -15.25
CA LYS A 110 4.48 4.72 -14.04
C LYS A 110 4.77 5.58 -12.81
N ASP A 111 5.31 6.78 -13.01
CA ASP A 111 5.62 7.75 -11.94
C ASP A 111 4.40 8.50 -11.40
N ARG A 112 3.29 8.53 -12.16
CA ARG A 112 2.06 9.18 -11.71
C ARG A 112 1.51 8.52 -10.45
N GLN A 113 0.93 9.33 -9.57
CA GLN A 113 0.31 8.80 -8.34
C GLN A 113 -1.02 8.10 -8.62
N GLN A 114 -1.77 8.60 -9.60
CA GLN A 114 -3.04 8.02 -10.00
C GLN A 114 -2.89 7.34 -11.37
N PRO A 115 -3.46 6.13 -11.55
CA PRO A 115 -3.44 5.47 -12.84
C PRO A 115 -4.36 6.21 -13.82
N ASP A 116 -4.11 6.00 -15.11
CA ASP A 116 -4.96 6.54 -16.17
C ASP A 116 -6.39 5.98 -16.07
N ILE A 117 -7.39 6.84 -16.31
CA ILE A 117 -8.81 6.46 -16.26
C ILE A 117 -9.20 5.50 -17.39
N THR A 118 -8.48 5.54 -18.51
CA THR A 118 -8.71 4.70 -19.69
C THR A 118 -8.19 3.27 -19.51
N TRP A 119 -7.37 3.02 -18.48
CA TRP A 119 -6.81 1.70 -18.24
C TRP A 119 -7.84 0.71 -17.70
N THR A 120 -7.68 -0.55 -18.11
CA THR A 120 -8.47 -1.66 -17.56
C THR A 120 -8.34 -1.72 -16.03
N ALA A 121 -9.36 -2.25 -15.35
CA ALA A 121 -9.34 -2.36 -13.89
C ALA A 121 -8.12 -3.15 -13.39
N ALA A 122 -7.76 -4.23 -14.08
CA ALA A 122 -6.55 -5.01 -13.80
C ALA A 122 -5.28 -4.16 -13.93
N ARG A 123 -5.11 -3.40 -15.02
CA ARG A 123 -3.93 -2.54 -15.22
C ARG A 123 -3.83 -1.42 -14.18
N ARG A 124 -4.95 -0.82 -13.78
CA ARG A 124 -5.00 0.18 -12.69
C ARG A 124 -4.53 -0.41 -11.35
N LEU A 125 -4.88 -1.65 -11.06
CA LEU A 125 -4.41 -2.36 -9.85
C LEU A 125 -2.93 -2.73 -9.93
N ILE A 126 -2.45 -3.19 -11.10
CA ILE A 126 -1.03 -3.46 -11.36
C ILE A 126 -0.19 -2.18 -11.17
N HIS A 127 -0.65 -1.04 -11.65
CA HIS A 127 0.01 0.25 -11.43
C HIS A 127 0.12 0.59 -9.94
N ARG A 128 -0.99 0.46 -9.18
CA ARG A 128 -0.96 0.68 -7.73
C ARG A 128 -0.02 -0.28 -7.00
N ALA A 129 0.11 -1.52 -7.50
CA ALA A 129 1.04 -2.51 -6.98
C ALA A 129 2.50 -2.12 -7.28
N HIS A 130 2.79 -1.62 -8.48
CA HIS A 130 4.10 -1.09 -8.86
C HIS A 130 4.51 0.09 -7.97
N ARG A 131 3.59 1.01 -7.70
CA ARG A 131 3.80 2.19 -6.83
C ARG A 131 4.15 1.86 -5.38
N GLN A 132 4.02 0.60 -4.94
CA GLN A 132 4.52 0.18 -3.62
C GLN A 132 6.05 0.09 -3.54
N GLY A 133 6.76 0.13 -4.68
CA GLY A 133 8.23 0.18 -4.73
C GLY A 133 8.95 -1.17 -4.59
N LEU A 134 8.23 -2.29 -4.59
CA LEU A 134 8.81 -3.64 -4.41
C LEU A 134 9.06 -4.44 -5.69
N GLY A 135 8.91 -3.80 -6.86
CA GLY A 135 8.91 -4.48 -8.16
C GLY A 135 7.70 -5.41 -8.34
N LEU A 136 7.29 -5.61 -9.60
CA LEU A 136 6.24 -6.56 -9.95
C LEU A 136 6.88 -7.93 -10.26
N PRO A 137 6.25 -9.05 -9.87
CA PRO A 137 6.74 -10.37 -10.26
C PRO A 137 6.58 -10.58 -11.77
N ALA A 138 7.69 -10.54 -12.52
CA ALA A 138 7.69 -10.63 -13.98
C ALA A 138 7.65 -12.07 -14.53
N THR A 139 7.65 -13.08 -13.66
CA THR A 139 7.57 -14.50 -14.06
C THR A 139 6.28 -15.14 -13.55
N LEU A 140 5.76 -16.15 -14.26
CA LEU A 140 4.59 -16.92 -13.83
C LEU A 140 4.80 -17.53 -12.45
N ASP A 141 5.98 -18.10 -12.18
CA ASP A 141 6.28 -18.69 -10.88
C ASP A 141 6.42 -17.65 -9.78
N GLY A 142 6.94 -16.46 -10.10
CA GLY A 142 6.95 -15.33 -9.18
C GLY A 142 5.54 -14.89 -8.78
N LEU A 143 4.61 -14.84 -9.75
CA LEU A 143 3.20 -14.52 -9.47
C LEU A 143 2.52 -15.62 -8.65
N ARG A 144 2.73 -16.89 -8.99
CA ARG A 144 2.22 -18.02 -8.19
C ARG A 144 2.70 -17.97 -6.75
N LYS A 145 3.99 -17.74 -6.52
CA LYS A 145 4.57 -17.59 -5.17
C LYS A 145 3.97 -16.40 -4.43
N ALA A 146 3.82 -15.26 -5.11
CA ALA A 146 3.23 -14.06 -4.52
C ALA A 146 1.76 -14.27 -4.10
N LEU A 147 1.00 -15.05 -4.86
CA LEU A 147 -0.45 -15.21 -4.66
C LEU A 147 -0.84 -16.45 -3.85
N ARG A 148 0.02 -17.48 -3.75
CA ARG A 148 -0.22 -18.65 -2.88
C ARG A 148 -0.27 -18.29 -1.39
N ASN A 149 0.55 -17.32 -0.96
CA ASN A 149 0.66 -16.93 0.45
C ASN A 149 -0.46 -15.99 0.93
N MET A 150 -1.54 -15.86 0.17
CA MET A 150 -2.69 -15.01 0.46
C MET A 150 -3.91 -15.83 0.93
N GLY A 151 -3.82 -17.15 0.92
CA GLY A 151 -4.89 -18.10 1.22
C GLY A 151 -4.79 -18.74 2.61
N CYS A 152 -4.47 -17.96 3.64
CA CYS A 152 -4.73 -18.34 5.03
C CYS A 152 -5.64 -17.26 5.63
N SER A 153 -6.93 -17.52 5.54
CA SER A 153 -7.94 -16.97 6.45
C SER A 153 -7.80 -17.62 7.82
#